data_AF-A0A2E0RWY6-F1
#
_entry.id   AF-A0A2E0RWY6-F1
#
_cell.length_a   1.000
_cell.length_b   1.000
_cell.length_c   1.000
_cell.angle_alpha   90.00
_cell.angle_beta   90.00
_cell.angle_gamma   90.00
#
_symmetry.space_group_name_H-M   'P 1'
#
loop_
_entity.id
_entity.type
_entity.pdbx_description
1 polymer ?
#
loop_
_entity_poly.entity_id
_entity_poly.type
_entity_poly.pdbx_seq_one_letter_code
_entity_poly.pdbx_strand_id
1 'polypeptide(L)' 'MAHLPPVTWDQVATKDDLDKLGTSLRSEMQVGFAELRTEMAQGTTRQIRWMVTFAAAWSTLLLAAVQLLP' A
#
# COMPACT_ATOMS: atom_id res chain seq x y z
N MET A 1 11.51 34.18 -26.63
CA MET A 1 11.51 33.76 -25.21
C MET A 1 10.41 34.55 -24.53
N ALA A 2 9.35 33.90 -24.04
CA ALA A 2 8.25 34.60 -23.38
C ALA A 2 8.73 35.10 -22.00
N HIS A 3 8.60 36.41 -21.75
CA HIS A 3 8.93 36.97 -20.44
C HIS A 3 7.88 36.48 -19.42
N LEU A 4 8.34 35.94 -18.30
CA LEU A 4 7.45 35.61 -17.19
C LEU A 4 6.92 36.92 -16.58
N PRO A 5 5.66 36.96 -16.14
CA PRO A 5 5.13 38.13 -15.46
C PRO A 5 5.95 38.44 -14.20
N PRO A 6 6.07 39.72 -13.81
CA PRO A 6 6.86 40.11 -12.66
C PRO A 6 6.30 39.49 -11.37
N VAL A 7 7.17 38.81 -10.62
CA VAL A 7 6.84 38.23 -9.30
C VAL A 7 6.79 39.37 -8.28
N THR A 8 5.74 39.39 -7.47
CA THR A 8 5.55 40.37 -6.38
C THR A 8 5.76 39.70 -5.02
N TRP A 9 6.05 40.50 -3.97
CA TRP A 9 6.27 39.98 -2.61
C TRP A 9 5.08 39.19 -2.04
N ASP A 10 3.87 39.48 -2.51
CA ASP A 10 2.64 38.75 -2.14
C ASP A 10 2.63 37.29 -2.62
N GLN A 11 3.41 36.98 -3.66
CA GLN A 11 3.53 35.63 -4.22
C GLN A 11 4.66 34.82 -3.58
N VAL A 12 5.44 35.43 -2.68
CA VAL A 12 6.55 34.76 -2.01
C VAL A 12 5.98 34.00 -0.81
N ALA A 13 6.14 32.68 -0.81
CA ALA A 13 5.70 31.84 0.30
C ALA A 13 6.33 32.30 1.62
N THR A 14 5.49 32.43 2.64
CA THR A 14 5.93 32.77 3.99
C THR A 14 6.44 31.54 4.73
N LYS A 15 7.09 31.78 5.88
CA LYS A 15 7.47 30.69 6.79
C LYS A 15 6.26 29.85 7.21
N ASP A 16 5.11 30.48 7.44
CA ASP A 16 3.87 29.78 7.81
C ASP A 16 3.37 28.89 6.68
N ASP A 17 3.52 29.31 5.42
CA ASP A 17 3.14 28.50 4.25
C ASP A 17 4.05 27.27 4.10
N LEU A 18 5.35 27.42 4.38
CA LEU A 18 6.28 26.31 4.41
C LEU A 18 6.00 25.33 5.57
N ASP A 19 5.66 25.85 6.74
CA ASP A 19 5.31 25.03 7.90
C ASP A 19 4.00 24.25 7.62
N LYS A 20 2.99 24.91 7.03
CA LYS A 20 1.75 24.24 6.56
C LYS A 20 2.05 23.17 5.51
N LEU A 21 2.86 23.49 4.50
CA LEU A 21 3.24 22.53 3.46
C LEU A 21 3.97 21.32 4.07
N GLY A 22 4.89 21.55 5.01
CA GLY A 22 5.60 20.49 5.72
C GLY A 22 4.67 19.59 6.52
N THR A 23 3.65 20.16 7.17
CA THR A 23 2.63 19.37 7.88
C THR A 23 1.74 18.56 6.94
N SER A 24 1.29 19.15 5.82
CA SER A 24 0.50 18.46 4.80
C SER A 24 1.26 17.28 4.23
N LEU A 25 2.50 17.51 3.80
CA LEU A 25 3.35 16.47 3.20
C LEU A 25 3.61 15.33 4.19
N ARG A 26 3.88 15.64 5.46
CA ARG A 26 4.07 14.61 6.50
C ARG A 26 2.80 13.79 6.69
N SER A 27 1.63 14.44 6.72
CA SER A 27 0.34 13.76 6.84
C SER A 27 0.08 12.85 5.65
N GLU A 28 0.28 13.34 4.42
CA GLU A 28 0.11 12.56 3.20
C GLU A 28 1.05 11.35 3.16
N MET A 29 2.32 11.51 3.55
CA MET A 29 3.25 10.39 3.66
C MET A 29 2.80 9.37 4.71
N GLN A 30 2.32 9.81 5.88
CA GLN A 30 1.83 8.91 6.92
C GLN A 30 0.62 8.09 6.44
N VAL A 31 -0.32 8.74 5.74
CA VAL A 31 -1.49 8.06 5.14
C VAL A 31 -1.03 7.07 4.08
N GLY A 32 -0.18 7.48 3.14
CA GLY A 32 0.34 6.59 2.09
C GLY A 32 1.09 5.37 2.65
N PHE A 33 1.89 5.55 3.71
CA PHE A 33 2.56 4.42 4.38
C PHE A 33 1.59 3.50 5.12
N ALA A 34 0.52 4.03 5.69
CA ALA A 34 -0.52 3.22 6.35
C ALA A 34 -1.31 2.41 5.32
N GLU A 35 -1.64 3.00 4.18
CA GLU A 35 -2.29 2.35 3.05
C GLU A 35 -1.41 1.23 2.48
N LEU A 36 -0.13 1.52 2.20
CA LEU A 36 0.84 0.52 1.73
C LEU A 36 0.95 -0.67 2.69
N ARG A 37 1.04 -0.43 4.01
CA ARG A 37 1.07 -1.50 5.02
C ARG A 37 -0.22 -2.34 4.98
N THR A 38 -1.36 -1.69 4.78
CA THR A 38 -2.66 -2.37 4.70
C THR A 38 -2.74 -3.24 3.46
N GLU A 39 -2.32 -2.72 2.30
CA GLU A 39 -2.27 -3.48 1.04
C GLU A 39 -1.35 -4.71 1.15
N MET A 40 -0.16 -4.54 1.73
CA MET A 40 0.75 -5.67 1.97
C MET A 40 0.11 -6.72 2.88
N ALA A 41 -0.47 -6.30 4.01
CA ALA A 41 -1.12 -7.21 4.95
C ALA A 41 -2.28 -7.98 4.29
N GLN A 42 -3.09 -7.28 3.49
CA GLN A 42 -4.19 -7.90 2.74
C GLN A 42 -3.68 -8.87 1.67
N GLY A 43 -2.63 -8.49 0.91
CA GLY A 43 -2.00 -9.34 -0.09
C GLY A 43 -1.46 -10.63 0.51
N THR A 44 -0.69 -10.52 1.60
CA THR A 44 -0.16 -11.67 2.33
C THR A 44 -1.29 -12.55 2.89
N THR A 45 -2.32 -11.95 3.49
CA THR A 45 -3.47 -12.70 4.04
C THR A 45 -4.21 -13.45 2.94
N ARG A 46 -4.41 -12.83 1.78
CA ARG A 46 -5.04 -13.46 0.62
C ARG A 46 -4.22 -14.65 0.12
N GLN A 47 -2.91 -14.48 0.01
CA GLN A 47 -2.00 -15.53 -0.43
C GLN A 47 -1.99 -16.71 0.56
N ILE A 48 -1.86 -16.45 1.85
CA ILE A 48 -1.91 -17.48 2.90
C ILE A 48 -3.23 -18.25 2.82
N ARG A 49 -4.36 -17.53 2.72
CA ARG A 49 -5.67 -18.17 2.61
C ARG A 49 -5.75 -19.09 1.39
N TRP A 50 -5.26 -18.65 0.23
CA TRP A 50 -5.23 -19.48 -0.98
C TRP A 50 -4.36 -20.74 -0.78
N MET A 51 -3.15 -20.57 -0.25
CA MET A 51 -2.24 -21.68 0.05
C MET A 51 -2.85 -22.68 1.03
N VAL A 52 -3.51 -22.22 2.10
CA VAL A 52 -4.18 -23.08 3.08
C VAL A 52 -5.32 -23.85 2.42
N THR A 53 -6.18 -23.19 1.64
CA THR A 53 -7.28 -23.88 0.94
C THR A 53 -6.77 -24.90 -0.06
N PHE A 54 -5.70 -24.58 -0.78
CA PHE A 54 -5.06 -25.47 -1.73
C PHE A 54 -4.43 -26.67 -1.04
N ALA A 55 -3.64 -26.44 0.03
CA ALA A 55 -3.02 -27.51 0.81
C ALA A 55 -4.07 -28.47 1.38
N ALA A 56 -5.16 -27.96 1.96
CA ALA A 56 -6.24 -28.78 2.49
C ALA A 56 -6.93 -29.63 1.40
N ALA A 57 -7.17 -29.06 0.21
CA ALA A 57 -7.71 -29.79 -0.92
C ALA A 57 -6.77 -30.93 -1.36
N TRP A 58 -5.48 -30.63 -1.51
CA TRP A 58 -4.47 -31.65 -1.87
C TRP A 58 -4.29 -32.72 -0.80
N SER A 59 -4.29 -32.36 0.48
CA SER A 59 -4.26 -33.33 1.58
C SER A 59 -5.44 -34.30 1.50
N THR A 60 -6.63 -33.80 1.18
CA THR A 60 -7.83 -34.64 1.02
C THR A 60 -7.67 -35.63 -0.14
N LEU A 61 -7.13 -35.17 -1.28
CA LEU A 61 -6.86 -36.02 -2.44
C LEU A 61 -5.81 -37.09 -2.15
N LEU A 62 -4.72 -36.75 -1.47
CA LEU A 62 -3.67 -37.70 -1.09
C LEU A 62 -4.22 -38.79 -0.15
N LEU A 63 -5.04 -38.41 0.82
CA LEU A 63 -5.68 -39.38 1.73
C LEU A 63 -6.59 -40.34 0.96
N ALA A 64 -7.40 -39.84 0.02
CA ALA A 64 -8.25 -40.68 -0.82
C ALA A 64 -7.43 -41.64 -1.69
N ALA A 65 -6.33 -41.17 -2.29
CA ALA A 65 -5.45 -42.00 -3.10
C ALA A 65 -4.78 -43.12 -2.29
N VAL A 66 -4.34 -42.83 -1.06
CA VAL A 66 -3.76 -43.84 -0.15
C VAL A 66 -4.79 -44.90 0.23
N GLN A 67 -6.06 -44.52 0.44
CA GLN A 67 -7.13 -45.49 0.75
C GLN A 67 -7.50 -46.39 -0.44
N LEU A 68 -7.17 -45.98 -1.67
CA LEU A 68 -7.43 -46.75 -2.89
C LEU A 68 -6.28 -47.72 -3.25
N LEU A 69 -5.17 -47.69 -2.51
CA LEU A 69 -4.09 -48.67 -2.66
C LEU A 69 -4.48 -49.99 -1.95
N PRO A 70 -4.46 -51.13 -2.67
CA PRO A 70 -4.81 -52.44 -2.12
C PRO A 70 -3.76 -53.00 -1.15
#